data_AF-A0A232M4X8-F1
#
_entry.id   AF-A0A232M4X8-F1
#
_cell.length_a   1.000
_cell.length_b   1.000
_cell.length_c   1.000
_cell.angle_alpha   90.00
_cell.angle_beta   90.00
_cell.angle_gamma   90.00
#
_symmetry.space_group_name_H-M   'P 1'
#
loop_
_entity.id
_entity.type
_entity.pdbx_description
1 polymer ?
#
loop_
_entity_poly.entity_id
_entity_poly.type
_entity_poly.pdbx_seq_one_letter_code
_entity_poly.pdbx_strand_id
1 'polypeptide(L)'
;MSSAPASPSKKRRRVKSDVEEPSTTTVVTTATATAQISTHHHSSREKRRRVKSNLEEPSSTTTAVTTATALETPAAASTETPTAQISTHHHTSREEKLQAISKLLRHWRWTFGDLCLAWLQRGSGKRQALKKKKSRDLILALLKDEVFFKMFEEVEELHGTLIDLVIRLLRAELDDLQRKTVLFGSFNKEMNFTDLDIEKSRDSVQQHAPLLFQLVEGLSQQSRLRGNPRNRHTGRIILIASIFSLGRARNTANCFARLLGIHLQDLGVKRSVLSLLHGFGIIDGYKTINRQRAGLAEPSNEDSDNGSISARADVGDGGDEDKEPDQDDV
;
A
#
# COMPACT_ATOMS: atom_id res chain seq x y z
N MET A 1 16.92 50.23 -58.29
CA MET A 1 18.08 49.41 -57.92
C MET A 1 18.23 49.51 -56.41
N SER A 2 17.84 48.46 -55.70
CA SER A 2 17.46 48.48 -54.28
C SER A 2 18.60 47.99 -53.40
N SER A 3 18.86 48.72 -52.32
CA SER A 3 19.92 48.54 -51.33
C SER A 3 19.62 47.39 -50.37
N ALA A 4 20.60 46.54 -50.10
CA ALA A 4 20.58 45.55 -49.01
C ALA A 4 21.56 45.97 -47.90
N PRO A 5 21.15 46.01 -46.61
CA PRO A 5 22.06 46.28 -45.51
C PRO A 5 22.67 45.00 -44.91
N ALA A 6 23.93 45.14 -44.50
CA ALA A 6 24.80 44.11 -43.94
C ALA A 6 24.46 43.75 -42.48
N SER A 7 24.58 42.46 -42.17
CA SER A 7 24.41 41.86 -40.83
C SER A 7 25.59 42.15 -39.90
N PRO A 8 25.37 42.45 -38.60
CA PRO A 8 26.45 42.66 -37.65
C PRO A 8 26.93 41.36 -36.97
N SER A 9 28.24 41.29 -36.80
CA SER A 9 29.02 40.24 -36.17
C SER A 9 28.85 40.20 -34.65
N LYS A 10 28.51 39.02 -34.10
CA LYS A 10 28.42 38.78 -32.65
C LYS A 10 29.82 38.54 -32.07
N LYS A 11 30.31 39.54 -31.35
CA LYS A 11 31.54 39.52 -30.55
C LYS A 11 31.32 38.70 -29.26
N ARG A 12 31.93 37.52 -29.17
CA ARG A 12 31.96 36.68 -27.94
C ARG A 12 32.83 37.37 -26.88
N ARG A 13 32.20 37.80 -25.77
CA ARG A 13 32.87 38.28 -24.56
C ARG A 13 33.15 37.07 -23.65
N ARG A 14 34.42 36.74 -23.45
CA ARG A 14 34.91 35.72 -22.52
C ARG A 14 35.04 36.38 -21.15
N VAL A 15 34.14 36.06 -20.22
CA VAL A 15 34.26 36.45 -18.81
C VAL A 15 35.19 35.44 -18.14
N LYS A 16 36.26 35.95 -17.54
CA LYS A 16 37.23 35.20 -16.73
C LYS A 16 36.79 35.42 -15.28
N SER A 17 36.29 34.36 -14.64
CA SER A 17 35.97 34.36 -13.22
C SER A 17 37.08 33.60 -12.50
N ASP A 18 37.90 34.34 -11.77
CA ASP A 18 38.81 33.80 -10.77
C ASP A 18 37.96 33.39 -9.56
N VAL A 19 38.06 32.13 -9.16
CA VAL A 19 37.46 31.59 -7.93
C VAL A 19 38.62 31.03 -7.12
N GLU A 20 38.89 31.69 -6.00
CA GLU A 20 39.80 31.25 -4.96
C GLU A 20 39.25 29.99 -4.27
N GLU A 21 40.08 28.95 -4.19
CA GLU A 21 39.85 27.76 -3.35
C GLU A 21 40.34 28.03 -1.92
N PRO A 22 39.55 27.72 -0.89
CA PRO A 22 40.09 27.43 0.44
C PRO A 22 40.12 25.91 0.69
N SER A 23 41.34 25.38 0.73
CA SER A 23 41.67 24.03 1.17
C SER A 23 41.30 23.83 2.63
N THR A 24 40.33 22.95 2.93
CA THR A 24 40.10 22.45 4.30
C THR A 24 40.16 20.93 4.27
N THR A 25 41.29 20.39 4.74
CA THR A 25 41.53 18.97 4.91
C THR A 25 40.87 18.50 6.21
N THR A 26 39.74 17.79 6.11
CA THR A 26 39.15 17.09 7.25
C THR A 26 39.45 15.60 7.14
N VAL A 27 40.26 15.10 8.08
CA VAL A 27 40.58 13.69 8.27
C VAL A 27 39.34 12.98 8.85
N VAL A 28 38.77 12.05 8.10
CA VAL A 28 37.69 11.17 8.59
C VAL A 28 38.27 9.79 8.86
N THR A 29 38.29 9.43 10.14
CA THR A 29 38.67 8.12 10.66
C THR A 29 37.52 7.15 10.46
N THR A 30 37.68 6.13 9.62
CA THR A 30 36.69 5.06 9.44
C THR A 30 36.87 3.99 10.53
N ALA A 31 35.88 3.86 11.41
CA ALA A 31 35.74 2.71 12.31
C ALA A 31 34.83 1.65 11.67
N THR A 32 35.42 0.51 11.34
CA THR A 32 34.73 -0.67 10.79
C THR A 32 34.10 -1.46 11.93
N ALA A 33 32.77 -1.44 12.04
CA ALA A 33 32.02 -2.31 12.94
C ALA A 33 31.34 -3.43 12.14
N THR A 34 31.95 -4.63 12.20
CA THR A 34 31.41 -5.87 11.64
C THR A 34 30.41 -6.46 12.62
N ALA A 35 29.11 -6.39 12.32
CA ALA A 35 28.07 -7.10 13.06
C ALA A 35 27.59 -8.31 12.25
N GLN A 36 27.95 -9.50 12.70
CA GLN A 36 27.38 -10.76 12.25
C GLN A 36 25.98 -10.92 12.84
N ILE A 37 24.95 -10.99 12.00
CA ILE A 37 23.59 -11.36 12.43
C ILE A 37 23.32 -12.78 11.92
N SER A 38 23.40 -13.71 12.86
CA SER A 38 22.90 -15.08 12.74
C SER A 38 21.37 -15.05 12.74
N THR A 39 20.73 -15.67 11.73
CA THR A 39 19.29 -15.85 11.68
C THR A 39 18.96 -17.34 11.81
N HIS A 40 18.48 -17.72 13.00
CA HIS A 40 17.86 -19.03 13.22
C HIS A 40 16.44 -19.00 12.67
N HIS A 41 16.16 -19.93 11.75
CA HIS A 41 14.83 -20.26 11.24
C HIS A 41 13.98 -20.87 12.35
N HIS A 42 12.77 -20.34 12.56
CA HIS A 42 11.71 -21.06 13.25
C HIS A 42 10.46 -21.17 12.38
N SER A 43 10.15 -22.43 12.09
CA SER A 43 8.97 -22.98 11.45
C SER A 43 7.75 -22.82 12.38
N SER A 44 6.57 -22.51 11.82
CA SER A 44 5.34 -23.21 12.21
C SER A 44 4.15 -22.90 11.29
N ARG A 45 3.60 -24.01 10.79
CA ARG A 45 2.25 -24.27 10.29
C ARG A 45 1.15 -23.51 11.05
N GLU A 46 0.13 -23.07 10.32
CA GLU A 46 -1.24 -23.06 10.85
C GLU A 46 -2.25 -23.40 9.72
N LYS A 47 -2.87 -24.57 9.85
CA LYS A 47 -4.02 -25.06 9.06
C LYS A 47 -5.29 -24.75 9.87
N ARG A 48 -6.34 -24.16 9.27
CA ARG A 48 -7.79 -24.37 9.56
C ARG A 48 -8.62 -23.47 8.65
N ARG A 49 -9.29 -23.97 7.59
CA ARG A 49 -10.59 -24.68 7.49
C ARG A 49 -11.83 -23.91 8.04
N ARG A 50 -12.79 -23.78 7.13
CA ARG A 50 -14.27 -23.63 7.23
C ARG A 50 -14.86 -22.22 7.12
N VAL A 51 -15.37 -21.94 5.92
CA VAL A 51 -16.45 -20.98 5.63
C VAL A 51 -17.75 -21.77 5.48
N LYS A 52 -18.74 -21.45 6.31
CA LYS A 52 -20.17 -21.67 6.06
C LYS A 52 -20.91 -20.51 6.73
N SER A 53 -21.55 -19.67 5.92
CA SER A 53 -22.74 -18.91 6.33
C SER A 53 -23.39 -18.31 5.08
N ASN A 54 -24.41 -19.00 4.59
CA ASN A 54 -25.62 -18.34 4.07
C ASN A 54 -26.36 -17.76 5.28
N LEU A 55 -26.78 -16.50 5.22
CA LEU A 55 -28.12 -16.14 5.68
C LEU A 55 -28.54 -14.80 5.06
N GLU A 56 -29.67 -14.87 4.40
CA GLU A 56 -30.46 -13.80 3.80
C GLU A 56 -31.02 -12.87 4.89
N GLU A 57 -31.03 -11.57 4.62
CA GLU A 57 -32.00 -10.63 5.21
C GLU A 57 -33.29 -10.70 4.37
N PRO A 58 -34.47 -10.39 4.95
CA PRO A 58 -34.98 -9.05 4.69
C PRO A 58 -35.87 -8.40 5.79
N SER A 59 -35.81 -7.06 5.78
CA SER A 59 -36.92 -6.09 5.83
C SER A 59 -37.77 -5.91 7.10
N SER A 60 -37.56 -4.74 7.72
CA SER A 60 -38.53 -3.64 7.95
C SER A 60 -40.01 -3.96 8.11
N THR A 61 -40.62 -3.57 9.24
CA THR A 61 -41.98 -3.00 9.23
C THR A 61 -42.19 -2.00 10.37
N THR A 62 -42.52 -0.78 9.97
CA THR A 62 -43.00 0.37 10.74
C THR A 62 -44.42 0.12 11.24
N THR A 63 -44.72 0.39 12.51
CA THR A 63 -46.10 0.73 12.91
C THR A 63 -46.10 1.68 14.10
N ALA A 64 -46.64 2.88 13.85
CA ALA A 64 -46.99 3.86 14.87
C ALA A 64 -48.38 3.53 15.44
N VAL A 65 -48.57 3.68 16.75
CA VAL A 65 -49.91 3.79 17.35
C VAL A 65 -49.89 4.90 18.40
N THR A 66 -50.70 5.91 18.11
CA THR A 66 -51.09 7.01 18.98
C THR A 66 -52.36 6.61 19.71
N THR A 67 -52.42 6.72 21.03
CA THR A 67 -53.69 6.83 21.77
C THR A 67 -53.49 7.67 23.02
N ALA A 68 -54.17 8.80 23.03
CA ALA A 68 -54.40 9.65 24.19
C ALA A 68 -55.49 9.03 25.08
N THR A 69 -55.35 9.16 26.39
CA THR A 69 -56.50 9.10 27.31
C THR A 69 -56.18 9.92 28.55
N ALA A 70 -56.94 11.00 28.75
CA ALA A 70 -57.01 11.74 29.99
C ALA A 70 -58.12 11.14 30.86
N LEU A 71 -57.92 11.02 32.17
CA LEU A 71 -59.00 11.02 33.15
C LEU A 71 -58.49 11.45 34.53
N GLU A 72 -59.35 12.16 35.23
CA GLU A 72 -59.14 12.91 36.47
C GLU A 72 -59.07 12.05 37.76
N THR A 73 -58.23 12.53 38.69
CA THR A 73 -58.29 12.63 40.18
C THR A 73 -59.55 12.07 40.89
N PRO A 74 -59.46 11.42 42.09
CA PRO A 74 -59.18 12.16 43.35
C PRO A 74 -58.43 11.44 44.51
N ALA A 75 -57.78 12.29 45.32
CA ALA A 75 -57.65 12.34 46.78
C ALA A 75 -57.18 11.13 47.64
N ALA A 76 -56.14 11.43 48.42
CA ALA A 76 -55.90 11.08 49.83
C ALA A 76 -55.46 9.65 50.21
N ALA A 77 -54.16 9.49 50.44
CA ALA A 77 -53.62 8.80 51.63
C ALA A 77 -52.14 9.17 51.81
N SER A 78 -51.85 9.93 52.87
CA SER A 78 -50.50 10.23 53.31
C SER A 78 -49.86 8.96 53.84
N THR A 79 -48.84 8.45 53.15
CA THR A 79 -47.92 7.45 53.69
C THR A 79 -46.52 7.99 53.48
N GLU A 80 -45.84 8.29 54.58
CA GLU A 80 -44.49 8.82 54.63
C GLU A 80 -43.51 7.77 54.09
N THR A 81 -43.33 7.77 52.77
CA THR A 81 -42.23 7.08 52.11
C THR A 81 -40.92 7.80 52.44
N PRO A 82 -39.86 7.08 52.84
CA PRO A 82 -38.56 7.68 53.13
C PRO A 82 -38.06 8.36 51.86
N THR A 83 -37.96 9.68 51.93
CA THR A 83 -37.39 10.55 50.90
C THR A 83 -35.98 10.07 50.57
N ALA A 84 -35.88 9.22 49.54
CA ALA A 84 -34.61 8.85 48.94
C ALA A 84 -33.96 10.16 48.49
N GLN A 85 -32.90 10.56 49.18
CA GLN A 85 -32.06 11.68 48.80
C GLN A 85 -31.56 11.40 47.39
N ILE A 86 -32.19 12.03 46.41
CA ILE A 86 -31.75 12.03 45.01
C ILE A 86 -30.38 12.69 45.05
N SER A 87 -29.34 11.87 45.06
CA SER A 87 -27.95 12.28 44.85
C SER A 87 -27.93 13.13 43.59
N THR A 88 -27.85 14.44 43.77
CA THR A 88 -27.63 15.38 42.68
C THR A 88 -26.25 15.06 42.14
N HIS A 89 -26.21 14.30 41.05
CA HIS A 89 -24.99 14.02 40.33
C HIS A 89 -24.38 15.35 39.90
N HIS A 90 -23.43 15.86 40.69
CA HIS A 90 -22.65 17.02 40.31
C HIS A 90 -21.93 16.68 39.01
N HIS A 91 -22.32 17.36 37.93
CA HIS A 91 -21.67 17.26 36.65
C HIS A 91 -20.24 17.78 36.80
N THR A 92 -19.29 16.86 36.98
CA THR A 92 -17.87 17.19 36.97
C THR A 92 -17.47 17.68 35.60
N SER A 93 -16.77 18.81 35.56
CA SER A 93 -16.30 19.42 34.32
C SER A 93 -15.28 18.50 33.62
N ARG A 94 -15.12 18.66 32.30
CA ARG A 94 -14.13 17.89 31.53
C ARG A 94 -12.71 18.08 32.10
N GLU A 95 -12.42 19.30 32.53
CA GLU A 95 -11.11 19.67 33.09
C GLU A 95 -10.86 19.00 34.44
N GLU A 96 -11.85 18.99 35.34
CA GLU A 96 -11.75 18.26 36.61
C GLU A 96 -11.49 16.77 36.41
N LYS A 97 -12.14 16.15 35.41
CA LYS A 97 -11.91 14.75 35.07
C LYS A 97 -10.48 14.52 34.58
N LEU A 98 -9.95 15.41 33.74
CA LEU A 98 -8.56 15.33 33.26
C LEU A 98 -7.55 15.50 34.40
N GLN A 99 -7.80 16.43 35.32
CA GLN A 99 -6.95 16.62 36.49
C GLN A 99 -6.98 15.41 37.43
N ALA A 100 -8.15 14.81 37.64
CA ALA A 100 -8.28 13.59 38.43
C ALA A 100 -7.50 12.43 37.79
N ILE A 101 -7.63 12.23 36.47
CA ILE A 101 -6.86 11.22 35.73
C ILE A 101 -5.36 11.50 35.84
N SER A 102 -4.92 12.75 35.67
CA SER A 102 -3.51 13.14 35.78
C SER A 102 -2.93 12.85 37.16
N LYS A 103 -3.67 13.14 38.24
CA LYS A 103 -3.27 12.80 39.61
C LYS A 103 -3.13 11.30 39.81
N LEU A 104 -4.06 10.49 39.28
CA LEU A 104 -3.99 9.04 39.34
C LEU A 104 -2.79 8.48 38.57
N LEU A 105 -2.52 9.00 37.37
CA LEU A 105 -1.34 8.60 36.58
C LEU A 105 -0.03 8.90 37.31
N ARG A 106 0.08 10.08 37.94
CA ARG A 106 1.26 10.41 38.77
C ARG A 106 1.41 9.48 39.96
N HIS A 107 0.31 9.13 40.62
CA HIS A 107 0.33 8.20 41.74
C HIS A 107 0.81 6.79 41.33
N TRP A 108 0.42 6.33 40.14
CA TRP A 108 0.85 5.03 39.58
C TRP A 108 2.18 5.07 38.83
N ARG A 109 2.83 6.23 38.73
CA ARG A 109 4.03 6.45 37.91
C ARG A 109 3.84 6.06 36.44
N TRP A 110 2.64 6.26 35.91
CA TRP A 110 2.31 5.99 34.51
C TRP A 110 2.41 7.26 33.69
N THR A 111 2.99 7.16 32.49
CA THR A 111 2.85 8.20 31.48
C THR A 111 1.47 8.11 30.81
N PHE A 112 1.07 9.18 30.11
CA PHE A 112 -0.14 9.13 29.28
C PHE A 112 -0.01 8.07 28.16
N GLY A 113 1.21 7.88 27.63
CA GLY A 113 1.51 6.82 26.66
C GLY A 113 1.23 5.42 27.24
N ASP A 114 1.68 5.17 28.48
CA ASP A 114 1.42 3.90 29.16
C ASP A 114 -0.07 3.66 29.37
N LEU A 115 -0.82 4.71 29.74
CA LEU A 115 -2.28 4.63 29.85
C LEU A 115 -2.92 4.26 28.50
N CYS A 116 -2.51 4.92 27.40
CA CYS A 116 -3.03 4.62 26.07
C CYS A 116 -2.70 3.17 25.66
N LEU A 117 -1.46 2.72 25.87
CA LEU A 117 -1.04 1.35 25.56
C LEU A 117 -1.80 0.33 26.40
N ALA A 118 -1.92 0.54 27.71
CA ALA A 118 -2.69 -0.31 28.61
C ALA A 118 -4.18 -0.33 28.21
N TRP A 119 -4.76 0.81 27.82
CA TRP A 119 -6.14 0.90 27.35
C TRP A 119 -6.38 0.16 26.03
N LEU A 120 -5.40 0.19 25.11
CA LEU A 120 -5.41 -0.57 23.86
C LEU A 120 -5.22 -2.07 24.10
N GLN A 121 -4.44 -2.45 25.11
CA GLN A 121 -4.27 -3.84 25.53
C GLN A 121 -5.48 -4.37 26.32
N ARG A 122 -6.19 -3.48 27.05
CA ARG A 122 -7.37 -3.82 27.83
C ARG A 122 -8.52 -4.27 26.92
N GLY A 123 -8.78 -5.58 26.91
CA GLY A 123 -9.77 -6.23 26.07
C GLY A 123 -9.19 -7.04 24.90
N SER A 124 -7.87 -7.32 24.91
CA SER A 124 -7.14 -8.12 23.91
C SER A 124 -7.51 -9.62 23.85
N GLY A 125 -8.58 -10.07 24.50
CA GLY A 125 -9.12 -11.42 24.36
C GLY A 125 -9.68 -11.71 22.97
N LYS A 126 -10.65 -12.63 22.84
CA LYS A 126 -11.30 -13.09 21.57
C LYS A 126 -11.85 -11.98 20.62
N ARG A 127 -11.68 -10.69 20.94
CA ARG A 127 -12.22 -9.54 20.21
C ARG A 127 -11.12 -8.64 19.64
N GLN A 128 -10.23 -9.18 18.80
CA GLN A 128 -9.22 -8.38 18.05
C GLN A 128 -9.85 -7.19 17.29
N ALA A 129 -11.11 -7.33 16.85
CA ALA A 129 -11.86 -6.25 16.21
C ALA A 129 -12.02 -4.99 17.09
N LEU A 130 -12.22 -5.15 18.40
CA LEU A 130 -12.33 -4.02 19.32
C LEU A 130 -10.99 -3.29 19.48
N LYS A 131 -9.88 -4.03 19.55
CA LYS A 131 -8.54 -3.43 19.62
C LYS A 131 -8.25 -2.61 18.37
N LYS A 132 -8.55 -3.15 17.18
CA LYS A 132 -8.42 -2.45 15.89
C LYS A 132 -9.27 -1.18 15.83
N LYS A 133 -10.52 -1.24 16.31
CA LYS A 133 -11.40 -0.07 16.38
C LYS A 133 -10.84 1.00 17.31
N LYS A 134 -10.45 0.63 18.54
CA LYS A 134 -9.87 1.57 19.52
C LYS A 134 -8.59 2.23 19.00
N SER A 135 -7.67 1.47 18.40
CA SER A 135 -6.43 2.02 17.85
C SER A 135 -6.71 2.97 16.69
N ARG A 136 -7.66 2.62 15.82
CA ARG A 136 -8.09 3.47 14.71
C ARG A 136 -8.68 4.78 15.24
N ASP A 137 -9.61 4.70 16.20
CA ASP A 137 -10.29 5.87 16.76
C ASP A 137 -9.30 6.81 17.47
N LEU A 138 -8.31 6.24 18.19
CA LEU A 138 -7.24 7.02 18.82
C LEU A 138 -6.37 7.74 17.79
N ILE A 139 -5.90 7.05 16.75
CA ILE A 139 -5.07 7.64 15.69
C ILE A 139 -5.86 8.74 14.96
N LEU A 140 -7.13 8.48 14.62
CA LEU A 140 -7.97 9.48 13.95
C LEU A 140 -8.23 10.70 14.83
N ALA A 141 -8.39 10.53 16.14
CA ALA A 141 -8.55 11.65 17.06
C ALA A 141 -7.27 12.50 17.13
N LEU A 142 -6.10 11.86 17.20
CA LEU A 142 -4.81 12.55 17.20
C LEU A 142 -4.56 13.30 15.87
N LEU A 143 -4.84 12.67 14.74
CA LEU A 143 -4.64 13.27 13.41
C LEU A 143 -5.62 14.41 13.09
N LYS A 144 -6.75 14.50 13.79
CA LYS A 144 -7.73 15.59 13.63
C LYS A 144 -7.39 16.83 14.45
N ASP A 145 -6.47 16.72 15.39
CA ASP A 145 -6.04 17.84 16.21
C ASP A 145 -4.94 18.62 15.47
N GLU A 146 -5.27 19.81 14.98
CA GLU A 146 -4.33 20.67 14.24
C GLU A 146 -3.11 21.08 15.09
N VAL A 147 -3.28 21.21 16.40
CA VAL A 147 -2.18 21.56 17.32
C VAL A 147 -1.23 20.39 17.43
N PHE A 148 -1.78 19.17 17.56
CA PHE A 148 -1.00 17.95 17.52
C PHE A 148 -0.22 17.81 16.20
N PHE A 149 -0.84 18.13 15.07
CA PHE A 149 -0.18 18.08 13.77
C PHE A 149 0.97 19.09 13.64
N LYS A 150 0.84 20.31 14.20
CA LYS A 150 1.97 21.26 14.21
C LYS A 150 3.12 20.80 15.09
N MET A 151 2.82 20.28 16.28
CA MET A 151 3.85 19.68 17.15
C MET A 151 4.53 18.47 16.47
N PHE A 152 3.81 17.77 15.60
CA PHE A 152 4.34 16.67 14.81
C PHE A 152 5.45 17.12 13.84
N GLU A 153 5.33 18.30 13.24
CA GLU A 153 6.33 18.85 12.32
C GLU A 153 7.65 19.21 13.03
N GLU A 154 7.61 19.51 14.32
CA GLU A 154 8.78 19.91 15.12
C GLU A 154 9.57 18.72 15.67
N VAL A 155 8.97 17.53 15.79
CA VAL A 155 9.61 16.35 16.40
C VAL A 155 10.10 15.36 15.34
N GLU A 156 11.40 15.44 15.01
CA GLU A 156 12.04 14.65 13.94
C GLU A 156 11.90 13.12 14.14
N GLU A 157 12.02 12.62 15.37
CA GLU A 157 11.88 11.19 15.69
C GLU A 157 10.49 10.63 15.31
N LEU A 158 9.46 11.46 15.51
CA LEU A 158 8.09 11.09 15.23
C LEU A 158 7.83 11.08 13.72
N HIS A 159 8.44 12.02 12.99
CA HIS A 159 8.42 12.07 11.53
C HIS A 159 9.03 10.80 10.92
N GLY A 160 10.21 10.38 11.39
CA GLY A 160 10.86 9.14 10.93
C GLY A 160 9.99 7.91 11.15
N THR A 161 9.37 7.79 12.34
CA THR A 161 8.49 6.66 12.67
C THR A 161 7.26 6.60 11.77
N LEU A 162 6.67 7.74 11.42
CA LEU A 162 5.52 7.80 10.52
C LEU A 162 5.91 7.49 9.07
N ILE A 163 7.04 8.02 8.60
CA ILE A 163 7.58 7.66 7.28
C ILE A 163 7.76 6.15 7.18
N ASP A 164 8.39 5.53 8.17
CA ASP A 164 8.61 4.08 8.18
C ASP A 164 7.30 3.29 8.20
N LEU A 165 6.29 3.78 8.91
CA LEU A 165 4.95 3.20 8.88
C LEU A 165 4.33 3.29 7.48
N VAL A 166 4.35 4.48 6.87
CA VAL A 166 3.79 4.72 5.52
C VAL A 166 4.53 3.86 4.48
N ILE A 167 5.86 3.78 4.54
CA ILE A 167 6.67 2.93 3.66
C ILE A 167 6.26 1.46 3.82
N ARG A 168 6.08 0.96 5.05
CA ARG A 168 5.63 -0.43 5.26
C ARG A 168 4.24 -0.68 4.70
N LEU A 169 3.31 0.26 4.86
CA LEU A 169 1.96 0.14 4.30
C LEU A 169 1.97 0.14 2.77
N LEU A 170 2.69 1.09 2.15
CA LEU A 170 2.85 1.15 0.69
C LEU A 170 3.51 -0.12 0.13
N ARG A 171 4.51 -0.65 0.82
CA ARG A 171 5.17 -1.92 0.45
C ARG A 171 4.21 -3.10 0.48
N ALA A 172 3.35 -3.18 1.49
CA ALA A 172 2.34 -4.23 1.59
C ALA A 172 1.27 -4.10 0.49
N GLU A 173 0.84 -2.87 0.17
CA GLU A 173 -0.08 -2.60 -0.94
C GLU A 173 0.52 -2.96 -2.30
N LEU A 174 1.80 -2.65 -2.53
CA LEU A 174 2.51 -3.05 -3.76
C LEU A 174 2.62 -4.58 -3.90
N ASP A 175 2.87 -5.30 -2.80
CA ASP A 175 2.86 -6.77 -2.82
C ASP A 175 1.46 -7.31 -3.16
N ASP A 176 0.41 -6.66 -2.65
CA ASP A 176 -0.97 -7.02 -2.95
C ASP A 176 -1.33 -6.75 -4.40
N LEU A 177 -0.91 -5.62 -4.97
CA LEU A 177 -1.06 -5.32 -6.39
C LEU A 177 -0.39 -6.39 -7.24
N GLN A 178 0.86 -6.70 -6.95
CA GLN A 178 1.62 -7.70 -7.68
C GLN A 178 0.94 -9.07 -7.67
N ARG A 179 0.37 -9.49 -6.54
CA ARG A 179 -0.31 -10.79 -6.41
C ARG A 179 -1.67 -10.84 -7.09
N LYS A 180 -2.41 -9.73 -7.08
CA LYS A 180 -3.83 -9.70 -7.46
C LYS A 180 -4.07 -9.18 -8.88
N THR A 181 -3.06 -8.58 -9.52
CA THR A 181 -3.21 -7.96 -10.83
C THR A 181 -2.15 -8.46 -11.82
N VAL A 182 -2.57 -8.71 -13.05
CA VAL A 182 -1.68 -9.22 -14.10
C VAL A 182 -0.67 -8.15 -14.54
N LEU A 183 -1.10 -6.88 -14.60
CA LEU A 183 -0.28 -5.77 -15.08
C LEU A 183 0.98 -5.52 -14.22
N PHE A 184 0.83 -5.63 -12.90
CA PHE A 184 1.91 -5.38 -11.93
C PHE A 184 2.62 -6.67 -11.50
N GLY A 185 2.24 -7.82 -12.08
CA GLY A 185 2.80 -9.13 -11.80
C GLY A 185 3.99 -9.51 -12.68
N SER A 186 4.22 -10.81 -12.78
CA SER A 186 5.28 -11.38 -13.62
C SER A 186 4.88 -11.31 -15.09
N PHE A 187 5.85 -10.99 -15.94
CA PHE A 187 5.64 -10.99 -17.39
C PHE A 187 5.13 -12.33 -17.92
N ASN A 188 4.02 -12.29 -18.66
CA ASN A 188 3.51 -13.41 -19.46
C ASN A 188 3.81 -13.13 -20.95
N LYS A 189 4.44 -14.11 -21.62
CA LYS A 189 4.79 -14.04 -23.05
C LYS A 189 3.58 -13.97 -23.98
N GLU A 190 2.47 -14.54 -23.56
CA GLU A 190 1.23 -14.61 -24.35
C GLU A 190 0.45 -13.29 -24.35
N MET A 191 0.82 -12.36 -23.47
CA MET A 191 0.12 -11.10 -23.30
C MET A 191 0.63 -10.06 -24.30
N ASN A 192 -0.27 -9.36 -25.00
CA ASN A 192 0.10 -8.21 -25.82
C ASN A 192 -0.16 -6.90 -25.08
N PHE A 193 0.61 -5.86 -25.44
CA PHE A 193 0.42 -4.53 -24.86
C PHE A 193 -0.94 -3.91 -25.23
N THR A 194 -1.49 -4.26 -26.41
CA THR A 194 -2.79 -3.79 -26.89
C THR A 194 -3.96 -4.32 -26.07
N ASP A 195 -3.78 -5.45 -25.39
CA ASP A 195 -4.82 -6.11 -24.60
C ASP A 195 -4.92 -5.52 -23.18
N LEU A 196 -4.02 -4.58 -22.85
CA LEU A 196 -3.98 -3.90 -21.55
C LEU A 196 -5.07 -2.85 -21.46
N ASP A 197 -6.09 -3.15 -20.66
CA ASP A 197 -7.10 -2.18 -20.26
C ASP A 197 -6.55 -1.26 -19.15
N ILE A 198 -6.06 -0.10 -19.57
CA ILE A 198 -5.47 0.92 -18.68
C ILE A 198 -6.51 1.41 -17.67
N GLU A 199 -7.78 1.57 -18.05
CA GLU A 199 -8.80 2.06 -17.12
C GLU A 199 -9.13 1.02 -16.05
N LYS A 200 -9.30 -0.26 -16.41
CA LYS A 200 -9.45 -1.33 -15.41
C LYS A 200 -8.24 -1.48 -14.50
N SER A 201 -7.05 -1.21 -15.03
CA SER A 201 -5.82 -1.26 -14.24
C SER A 201 -5.78 -0.16 -13.19
N ARG A 202 -6.32 1.04 -13.49
CA ARG A 202 -6.50 2.10 -12.49
C ARG A 202 -7.43 1.65 -11.37
N ASP A 203 -8.57 1.07 -11.71
CA ASP A 203 -9.53 0.59 -10.70
C ASP A 203 -8.91 -0.49 -9.81
N SER A 204 -8.07 -1.35 -10.40
CA SER A 204 -7.29 -2.35 -9.66
C SER A 204 -6.28 -1.73 -8.70
N VAL A 205 -5.58 -0.64 -9.11
CA VAL A 205 -4.70 0.14 -8.23
C VAL A 205 -5.50 0.74 -7.08
N GLN A 206 -6.65 1.36 -7.37
CA GLN A 206 -7.51 1.94 -6.35
C GLN A 206 -8.02 0.88 -5.35
N GLN A 207 -8.33 -0.33 -5.82
CA GLN A 207 -8.85 -1.41 -5.00
C GLN A 207 -7.78 -2.08 -4.13
N HIS A 208 -6.57 -2.29 -4.65
CA HIS A 208 -5.52 -3.08 -3.98
C HIS A 208 -4.40 -2.24 -3.36
N ALA A 209 -4.23 -1.00 -3.81
CA ALA A 209 -3.27 -0.04 -3.25
C ALA A 209 -3.90 1.36 -3.06
N PRO A 210 -4.93 1.48 -2.20
CA PRO A 210 -5.65 2.72 -2.01
C PRO A 210 -4.76 3.85 -1.44
N LEU A 211 -3.80 3.55 -0.57
CA LEU A 211 -2.87 4.56 -0.03
C LEU A 211 -1.96 5.09 -1.13
N LEU A 212 -1.39 4.20 -1.95
CA LEU A 212 -0.59 4.61 -3.10
C LEU A 212 -1.41 5.44 -4.09
N PHE A 213 -2.64 5.01 -4.38
CA PHE A 213 -3.55 5.72 -5.26
C PHE A 213 -3.82 7.15 -4.77
N GLN A 214 -4.21 7.30 -3.50
CA GLN A 214 -4.48 8.61 -2.88
C GLN A 214 -3.23 9.49 -2.84
N LEU A 215 -2.07 8.92 -2.55
CA LEU A 215 -0.80 9.64 -2.55
C LEU A 215 -0.51 10.22 -3.94
N VAL A 216 -0.55 9.39 -4.97
CA VAL A 216 -0.26 9.85 -6.34
C VAL A 216 -1.33 10.81 -6.83
N GLU A 217 -2.60 10.56 -6.55
CA GLU A 217 -3.70 11.46 -6.90
C GLU A 217 -3.55 12.82 -6.22
N GLY A 218 -3.31 12.84 -4.91
CA GLY A 218 -3.09 14.06 -4.12
C GLY A 218 -1.88 14.86 -4.60
N LEU A 219 -0.76 14.20 -4.89
CA LEU A 219 0.44 14.85 -5.44
C LEU A 219 0.26 15.33 -6.89
N SER A 220 -0.62 14.67 -7.65
CA SER A 220 -0.90 15.01 -9.04
C SER A 220 -1.93 16.14 -9.17
N GLN A 221 -2.64 16.50 -8.10
CA GLN A 221 -3.61 17.59 -8.14
C GLN A 221 -2.89 18.89 -8.48
N GLN A 222 -3.22 19.44 -9.65
CA GLN A 222 -2.66 20.71 -10.07
C GLN A 222 -3.17 21.81 -9.12
N SER A 223 -2.26 22.49 -8.42
CA SER A 223 -2.56 23.61 -7.51
C SER A 223 -3.41 24.73 -8.15
N ARG A 224 -3.47 24.78 -9.48
CA ARG A 224 -4.26 25.76 -10.24
C ARG A 224 -5.67 25.20 -10.53
N LEU A 225 -6.65 25.66 -9.76
CA LEU A 225 -8.10 25.38 -9.82
C LEU A 225 -8.82 25.57 -11.18
N ARG A 226 -8.12 25.86 -12.29
CA ARG A 226 -8.71 26.11 -13.62
C ARG A 226 -8.49 24.98 -14.63
N GLY A 227 -8.22 23.76 -14.16
CA GLY A 227 -8.06 22.59 -15.01
C GLY A 227 -9.39 21.90 -15.30
N ASN A 228 -9.65 21.61 -16.57
CA ASN A 228 -10.77 20.79 -17.02
C ASN A 228 -10.71 19.40 -16.34
N PRO A 229 -11.76 18.95 -15.62
CA PRO A 229 -11.77 17.66 -14.91
C PRO A 229 -11.70 16.44 -15.85
N ARG A 230 -11.73 16.67 -17.17
CA ARG A 230 -11.78 15.61 -18.18
C ARG A 230 -10.52 14.75 -18.30
N ASN A 231 -9.36 15.21 -17.82
CA ASN A 231 -8.14 14.39 -17.87
C ASN A 231 -7.79 13.84 -16.49
N ARG A 232 -8.56 12.83 -16.05
CA ARG A 232 -8.14 11.98 -14.93
C ARG A 232 -6.74 11.47 -15.22
N HIS A 233 -5.84 11.58 -14.25
CA HIS A 233 -4.43 11.21 -14.39
C HIS A 233 -4.21 9.68 -14.38
N THR A 234 -5.10 8.91 -15.01
CA THR A 234 -5.11 7.43 -15.04
C THR A 234 -3.75 6.88 -15.44
N GLY A 235 -3.20 7.33 -16.58
CA GLY A 235 -1.90 6.87 -17.06
C GLY A 235 -0.74 7.19 -16.12
N ARG A 236 -0.79 8.32 -15.40
CA ARG A 236 0.28 8.69 -14.44
C ARG A 236 0.27 7.78 -13.22
N ILE A 237 -0.91 7.47 -12.70
CA ILE A 237 -1.08 6.58 -11.54
C ILE A 237 -0.51 5.20 -11.88
N ILE A 238 -0.87 4.65 -13.03
CA ILE A 238 -0.42 3.32 -13.47
C ILE A 238 1.09 3.32 -13.71
N LEU A 239 1.61 4.35 -14.38
CA LEU A 239 3.04 4.48 -14.65
C LEU A 239 3.83 4.54 -13.33
N ILE A 240 3.44 5.38 -12.38
CA ILE A 240 4.13 5.51 -11.08
C ILE A 240 4.02 4.20 -10.28
N ALA A 241 2.85 3.58 -10.25
CA ALA A 241 2.67 2.28 -9.60
C ALA A 241 3.55 1.19 -10.23
N SER A 242 3.71 1.20 -11.57
CA SER A 242 4.57 0.26 -12.27
C SER A 242 6.04 0.47 -11.96
N ILE A 243 6.49 1.73 -11.85
CA ILE A 243 7.88 2.07 -11.47
C ILE A 243 8.16 1.59 -10.05
N PHE A 244 7.25 1.84 -9.10
CA PHE A 244 7.41 1.36 -7.73
C PHE A 244 7.41 -0.17 -7.64
N SER A 245 6.52 -0.83 -8.39
CA SER A 245 6.45 -2.30 -8.43
C SER A 245 7.75 -2.89 -9.00
N LEU A 246 8.25 -2.35 -10.12
CA LEU A 246 9.49 -2.78 -10.74
C LEU A 246 10.71 -2.55 -9.84
N GLY A 247 10.78 -1.39 -9.17
CA GLY A 247 11.87 -1.07 -8.25
C GLY A 247 11.89 -1.99 -7.02
N ARG A 248 10.72 -2.39 -6.52
CA ARG A 248 10.58 -3.30 -5.38
C ARG A 248 10.89 -4.75 -5.75
N ALA A 249 10.40 -5.22 -6.89
CA ALA A 249 10.38 -6.63 -7.24
C ALA A 249 10.75 -6.86 -8.72
N ARG A 250 11.95 -6.42 -9.12
CA ARG A 250 12.42 -6.40 -10.52
C ARG A 250 12.20 -7.71 -11.30
N ASN A 251 12.33 -8.85 -10.64
CA ASN A 251 12.20 -10.16 -11.29
C ASN A 251 10.74 -10.61 -11.45
N THR A 252 9.85 -10.16 -10.56
CA THR A 252 8.50 -10.69 -10.42
C THR A 252 7.40 -9.66 -10.68
N ALA A 253 7.73 -8.37 -10.82
CA ALA A 253 6.82 -7.26 -11.09
C ALA A 253 7.30 -6.45 -12.33
N ASN A 254 7.50 -7.16 -13.44
CA ASN A 254 8.07 -6.61 -14.67
C ASN A 254 7.13 -6.71 -15.88
N CYS A 255 5.88 -7.15 -15.70
CA CYS A 255 4.93 -7.34 -16.78
C CYS A 255 4.73 -6.06 -17.61
N PHE A 256 4.24 -4.97 -16.99
CA PHE A 256 4.06 -3.69 -17.68
C PHE A 256 5.34 -3.15 -18.32
N ALA A 257 6.43 -3.08 -17.55
CA ALA A 257 7.71 -2.51 -18.03
C ALA A 257 8.28 -3.27 -19.23
N ARG A 258 8.10 -4.59 -19.26
CA ARG A 258 8.56 -5.45 -20.36
C ARG A 258 7.63 -5.37 -21.56
N LEU A 259 6.31 -5.42 -21.36
CA LEU A 259 5.33 -5.27 -22.44
C LEU A 259 5.46 -3.91 -23.14
N LEU A 260 5.58 -2.83 -22.37
CA LEU A 260 5.81 -1.49 -22.91
C LEU A 260 7.13 -1.43 -23.68
N GLY A 261 8.19 -2.03 -23.16
CA GLY A 261 9.49 -2.10 -23.83
C GLY A 261 9.45 -2.83 -25.18
N ILE A 262 8.78 -3.99 -25.22
CA ILE A 262 8.57 -4.77 -26.45
C ILE A 262 7.74 -3.96 -27.45
N HIS A 263 6.61 -3.39 -27.01
CA HIS A 263 5.73 -2.60 -27.86
C HIS A 263 6.45 -1.40 -28.48
N LEU A 264 7.24 -0.65 -27.70
CA LEU A 264 8.04 0.46 -28.22
C LEU A 264 9.10 -0.01 -29.23
N GLN A 265 9.70 -1.19 -29.01
CA GLN A 265 10.63 -1.77 -29.96
C GLN A 265 9.94 -2.15 -31.27
N ASP A 266 8.72 -2.70 -31.22
CA ASP A 266 7.92 -3.04 -32.40
C ASP A 266 7.49 -1.79 -33.19
N LEU A 267 7.27 -0.66 -32.50
CA LEU A 267 7.06 0.65 -33.12
C LEU A 267 8.33 1.27 -33.73
N GLY A 268 9.47 0.58 -33.67
CA GLY A 268 10.74 1.05 -34.25
C GLY A 268 11.42 2.16 -33.45
N VAL A 269 11.13 2.29 -32.16
CA VAL A 269 11.76 3.29 -31.30
C VAL A 269 13.27 3.04 -31.21
N LYS A 270 14.07 4.08 -31.43
CA LYS A 270 15.54 4.01 -31.41
C LYS A 270 16.06 3.51 -30.06
N ARG A 271 17.14 2.73 -30.09
CA ARG A 271 17.81 2.19 -28.89
C ARG A 271 18.20 3.26 -27.85
N SER A 272 18.57 4.46 -28.29
CA SER A 272 18.91 5.57 -27.38
C SER A 272 17.72 6.01 -26.52
N VAL A 273 16.52 6.06 -27.10
CA VAL A 273 15.28 6.41 -26.38
C VAL A 273 14.91 5.28 -25.41
N LEU A 274 15.03 4.02 -25.82
CA LEU A 274 14.82 2.89 -24.92
C LEU A 274 15.81 2.90 -23.74
N SER A 275 17.08 3.23 -24.00
CA SER A 275 18.09 3.37 -22.94
C SER A 275 17.75 4.49 -21.96
N LEU A 276 17.19 5.60 -22.45
CA LEU A 276 16.72 6.71 -21.62
C LEU A 276 15.52 6.29 -20.74
N LEU A 277 14.53 5.61 -21.33
CA LEU A 277 13.35 5.12 -20.59
C LEU A 277 13.72 4.06 -19.54
N HIS A 278 14.70 3.19 -19.83
CA HIS A 278 15.26 2.29 -18.83
C HIS A 278 15.96 3.06 -17.70
N GLY A 279 16.67 4.14 -18.01
CA GLY A 279 17.28 5.03 -17.00
C GLY A 279 16.26 5.64 -16.05
N PHE A 280 15.05 5.93 -16.53
CA PHE A 280 13.92 6.36 -15.71
C PHE A 280 13.20 5.22 -14.96
N GLY A 281 13.59 3.96 -15.18
CA GLY A 281 12.93 2.80 -14.60
C GLY A 281 11.54 2.51 -15.16
N ILE A 282 11.20 3.04 -16.35
CA ILE A 282 9.89 2.84 -16.98
C ILE A 282 9.82 1.50 -17.71
N ILE A 283 10.93 1.10 -18.35
CA ILE A 283 11.04 -0.15 -19.10
C ILE A 283 12.23 -0.98 -18.64
N ASP A 284 12.20 -2.27 -18.99
CA ASP A 284 13.34 -3.17 -18.83
C ASP A 284 14.52 -2.79 -19.75
N GLY A 285 15.71 -3.32 -19.46
CA GLY A 285 16.89 -3.02 -20.27
C GLY A 285 16.78 -3.55 -21.71
N TYR A 286 17.30 -2.82 -22.69
CA TYR A 286 17.24 -3.19 -24.12
C TYR A 286 17.68 -4.64 -24.39
N LYS A 287 18.76 -5.11 -23.75
CA LYS A 287 19.23 -6.49 -23.90
C LYS A 287 18.19 -7.52 -23.44
N THR A 288 17.51 -7.22 -22.33
CA THR A 288 16.44 -8.06 -21.78
C THR A 288 15.25 -8.08 -22.73
N ILE A 289 14.81 -6.92 -23.23
CA ILE A 289 13.71 -6.81 -24.19
C ILE A 289 14.03 -7.62 -25.45
N ASN A 290 15.21 -7.45 -26.03
CA ASN A 290 15.61 -8.14 -27.27
C ASN A 290 15.68 -9.66 -27.10
N ARG A 291 16.15 -10.15 -25.94
CA ARG A 291 16.16 -11.58 -25.61
C ARG A 291 14.74 -12.14 -25.52
N GLN A 292 13.83 -11.40 -24.90
CA GLN A 292 12.43 -11.84 -24.78
C GLN A 292 11.73 -11.85 -26.13
N ARG A 293 12.00 -10.84 -26.97
CA ARG A 293 11.49 -10.78 -28.35
C ARG A 293 11.99 -11.94 -29.21
N ALA A 294 13.29 -12.28 -29.13
CA ALA A 294 13.83 -13.45 -29.83
C ALA A 294 13.10 -14.74 -29.43
N GLY A 295 12.85 -14.94 -28.13
CA GLY A 295 12.08 -16.09 -27.64
C GLY A 295 10.58 -16.04 -27.95
N LEU A 296 10.05 -14.95 -28.50
CA LEU A 296 8.68 -14.86 -29.05
C LEU A 296 8.64 -15.18 -30.55
N ALA A 297 9.78 -15.15 -31.24
CA ALA A 297 9.87 -15.44 -32.67
C ALA A 297 10.10 -16.95 -32.97
N GLU A 298 10.52 -17.73 -31.98
CA GLU A 298 10.76 -19.17 -32.10
C GLU A 298 9.52 -20.12 -32.03
N PRO A 299 8.26 -19.72 -31.75
CA PRO A 299 7.14 -20.66 -31.73
C PRO A 299 6.56 -20.82 -33.15
N SER A 300 7.05 -21.79 -33.92
CA SER A 300 6.32 -22.37 -35.07
C SER A 300 6.97 -23.58 -35.74
N ASN A 301 8.23 -23.93 -35.43
CA ASN A 301 8.90 -25.04 -36.13
C ASN A 301 8.88 -26.40 -35.40
N GLU A 302 8.41 -26.48 -34.14
CA GLU A 302 8.44 -27.75 -33.38
C GLU A 302 7.15 -28.59 -33.51
N ASP A 303 6.05 -28.04 -34.04
CA ASP A 303 4.80 -28.81 -34.23
C ASP A 303 4.77 -29.61 -35.55
N SER A 304 5.84 -29.59 -36.36
CA SER A 304 5.87 -30.26 -37.66
C SER A 304 6.61 -31.61 -37.69
N ASP A 305 7.23 -32.07 -36.59
CA ASP A 305 8.12 -33.25 -36.64
C ASP A 305 7.70 -34.45 -35.76
N ASN A 306 6.52 -34.43 -35.13
CA ASN A 306 5.98 -35.59 -34.41
C ASN A 306 5.09 -36.53 -35.26
N GLY A 307 5.22 -36.44 -36.58
CA GLY A 307 4.56 -37.30 -37.57
C GLY A 307 5.41 -38.49 -38.04
N SER A 308 6.11 -39.21 -37.15
CA SER A 308 6.61 -40.55 -37.50
C SER A 308 6.42 -41.54 -36.34
N ILE A 309 5.21 -42.10 -36.33
CA ILE A 309 4.86 -43.35 -35.69
C ILE A 309 5.85 -44.43 -36.18
N SER A 310 6.82 -44.79 -35.35
CA SER A 310 7.50 -46.08 -35.46
C SER A 310 7.05 -46.94 -34.30
N ALA A 311 6.08 -47.80 -34.59
CA ALA A 311 5.62 -48.85 -33.71
C ALA A 311 6.79 -49.77 -33.34
N ARG A 312 7.12 -49.86 -32.06
CA ARG A 312 7.90 -50.98 -31.53
C ARG A 312 7.25 -51.46 -30.24
N ALA A 313 6.50 -52.55 -30.40
CA ALA A 313 6.00 -53.37 -29.33
C ALA A 313 7.18 -54.04 -28.60
N ASP A 314 7.16 -53.95 -27.26
CA ASP A 314 7.88 -54.83 -26.32
C ASP A 314 7.24 -54.53 -24.95
N VAL A 315 6.22 -55.26 -24.48
CA VAL A 315 6.26 -56.56 -23.79
C VAL A 315 7.30 -56.62 -22.67
N GLY A 316 6.80 -56.64 -21.43
CA GLY A 316 7.54 -56.77 -20.18
C GLY A 316 6.70 -56.15 -19.06
N ASP A 317 5.66 -56.80 -18.56
CA ASP A 317 5.66 -57.98 -17.67
C ASP A 317 6.33 -57.71 -16.32
N GLY A 318 5.54 -57.89 -15.26
CA GLY A 318 6.00 -58.22 -13.91
C GLY A 318 6.23 -57.05 -12.95
N GLY A 319 5.49 -57.06 -11.83
CA GLY A 319 6.06 -56.61 -10.56
C GLY A 319 5.10 -55.91 -9.61
N ASP A 320 4.36 -56.71 -8.86
CA ASP A 320 3.73 -56.36 -7.59
C ASP A 320 4.68 -55.58 -6.65
N GLU A 321 4.13 -54.69 -5.83
CA GLU A 321 4.21 -54.83 -4.36
C GLU A 321 3.54 -53.62 -3.67
N ASP A 322 2.37 -53.91 -3.12
CA ASP A 322 1.74 -53.17 -2.04
C ASP A 322 2.67 -53.08 -0.83
N LYS A 323 2.88 -51.87 -0.31
CA LYS A 323 3.35 -51.68 1.07
C LYS A 323 2.83 -50.36 1.63
N GLU A 324 1.71 -50.44 2.35
CA GLU A 324 1.44 -49.59 3.51
C GLU A 324 2.59 -49.75 4.51
N PRO A 325 2.94 -48.68 5.25
CA PRO A 325 2.83 -48.85 6.69
C PRO A 325 2.28 -47.63 7.44
N ASP A 326 1.42 -48.00 8.38
CA ASP A 326 1.40 -47.64 9.79
C ASP A 326 1.18 -46.18 10.24
N GLN A 327 0.04 -46.09 10.91
CA GLN A 327 -0.33 -45.11 11.92
C GLN A 327 0.67 -45.17 13.09
N ASP A 328 1.13 -44.01 13.55
CA ASP A 328 1.63 -43.84 14.91
C ASP A 328 0.91 -42.67 15.57
N ASP A 329 0.22 -43.02 16.66
CA ASP A 329 -0.36 -42.16 17.68
C ASP A 329 0.76 -41.46 18.49
N VAL A 330 0.74 -40.10 18.59
CA VAL A 330 0.93 -39.29 19.82
C VAL A 330 0.35 -37.89 19.60
#